data_AF-A0A2T0QT69-F1
#
_entry.id   AF-A0A2T0QT69-F1
#
_cell.length_a   1.000
_cell.length_b   1.000
_cell.length_c   1.000
_cell.angle_alpha   90.00
_cell.angle_beta   90.00
_cell.angle_gamma   90.00
#
_symmetry.space_group_name_H-M   'P 1'
#
loop_
_entity.id
_entity.type
_entity.pdbx_description
1 polymer ?
#
loop_
_entity_poly.entity_id
_entity_poly.type
_entity_poly.pdbx_seq_one_letter_code
_entity_poly.pdbx_strand_id
1 'polypeptide(L)'
;MRPTVFSDITIDMTTAREEIFGPVLSIVAYGDTDEVITLAIDTRYGLQVMRCHKTRRARMSSRRGSKRNARGSTRRRMSRPRRSAHSGIGREYGTFGLEAFLEPKSALGVL
;
A
#
# COMPACT_ATOMS: atom_id res chain seq x y z
N MET A 1 11.51 23.80 -3.88
CA MET A 1 10.74 23.34 -2.70
C MET A 1 11.71 22.87 -1.62
N ARG A 2 11.35 22.96 -0.34
CA ARG A 2 12.17 22.53 0.80
C ARG A 2 11.57 21.26 1.43
N PRO A 3 12.37 20.34 1.99
CA PRO A 3 11.85 19.24 2.80
C PRO A 3 11.08 19.76 4.02
N THR A 4 9.91 19.19 4.30
CA THR A 4 9.02 19.63 5.39
C THR A 4 8.59 18.45 6.25
N VAL A 5 8.57 18.64 7.57
CA VAL A 5 8.08 17.64 8.53
C VAL A 5 6.96 18.26 9.35
N PHE A 6 5.82 17.58 9.42
CA PHE A 6 4.74 17.87 10.37
C PHE A 6 4.77 16.84 11.50
N SER A 7 4.88 17.32 12.73
CA SER A 7 4.78 16.54 13.97
C SER A 7 3.60 17.04 14.79
N ASP A 8 3.19 16.26 15.79
CA ASP A 8 2.06 16.59 16.69
C ASP A 8 0.74 16.80 15.94
N ILE A 9 0.49 15.91 14.97
CA ILE A 9 -0.74 15.89 14.18
C ILE A 9 -1.57 14.66 14.51
N THR A 10 -2.88 14.80 14.34
CA THR A 10 -3.84 13.70 14.48
C THR A 10 -4.16 13.08 13.12
N ILE A 11 -4.66 11.83 13.12
CA ILE A 11 -4.91 11.08 11.87
C ILE A 11 -6.05 11.68 11.04
N ASP A 12 -6.93 12.49 11.61
CA ASP A 12 -8.05 13.17 10.95
C ASP A 12 -7.65 14.45 10.21
N MET A 13 -6.45 14.99 10.45
CA MET A 13 -5.95 16.16 9.74
C MET A 13 -5.72 15.89 8.25
N THR A 14 -5.94 16.92 7.41
CA THR A 14 -5.78 16.84 5.95
C THR A 14 -4.39 16.35 5.53
N THR A 15 -3.33 16.81 6.22
CA THR A 15 -1.94 16.41 5.96
C THR A 15 -1.66 14.92 6.22
N ALA A 16 -2.54 14.23 6.96
CA ALA A 16 -2.49 12.78 7.20
C ALA A 16 -3.47 11.99 6.30
N ARG A 17 -4.51 12.65 5.75
CA ARG A 17 -5.58 12.00 4.96
C ARG A 17 -5.42 12.13 3.45
N GLU A 18 -4.74 13.16 2.98
CA GLU A 18 -4.60 13.48 1.55
C GLU A 18 -3.16 13.32 1.05
N GLU A 19 -3.02 13.00 -0.23
CA GLU A 19 -1.72 12.79 -0.86
C GLU A 19 -1.11 14.12 -1.30
N ILE A 20 0.01 14.51 -0.68
CA ILE A 20 0.65 15.82 -0.91
C ILE A 20 1.52 15.83 -2.19
N PHE A 21 2.06 14.68 -2.61
CA PHE A 21 3.01 14.54 -3.74
C PHE A 21 4.29 15.40 -3.68
N GLY A 22 4.57 16.06 -2.55
CA GLY A 22 5.77 16.84 -2.28
C GLY A 22 6.72 16.17 -1.28
N PRO A 23 7.91 16.76 -1.01
CA PRO A 23 8.88 16.25 -0.03
C PRO A 23 8.44 16.54 1.42
N VAL A 24 7.25 16.04 1.79
CA VAL A 24 6.60 16.28 3.08
C VAL A 24 6.43 14.97 3.83
N LEU A 25 6.82 14.96 5.11
CA LEU A 25 6.61 13.83 6.03
C LEU A 25 5.64 14.23 7.15
N SER A 26 4.59 13.45 7.32
CA SER A 26 3.58 13.59 8.40
C SER A 26 3.81 12.51 9.46
N ILE A 27 3.98 12.90 10.73
CA ILE A 27 4.26 12.00 11.85
C ILE A 27 3.09 11.99 12.82
N VAL A 28 2.44 10.83 12.96
CA VAL A 28 1.34 10.58 13.91
C VAL A 28 1.84 9.61 14.98
N ALA A 29 1.70 9.99 16.25
CA ALA A 29 2.02 9.12 17.39
C ALA A 29 0.90 8.08 17.63
N TYR A 30 1.25 6.94 18.22
CA TYR A 30 0.32 5.90 18.62
C TYR A 30 0.80 5.26 19.92
N GLY A 31 -0.13 4.74 20.72
CA GLY A 31 0.12 4.11 22.01
C GLY A 31 0.50 2.64 21.91
N ASP A 32 -0.13 1.88 21.00
CA ASP A 32 0.12 0.44 20.89
C ASP A 32 0.06 -0.14 19.46
N THR A 33 0.35 -1.45 19.35
CA THR A 33 0.42 -2.13 18.05
C THR A 33 -0.94 -2.31 17.38
N ASP A 34 -2.02 -2.49 18.14
CA ASP A 34 -3.35 -2.66 17.58
C ASP A 34 -3.93 -1.32 17.11
N GLU A 35 -3.62 -0.24 17.84
CA GLU A 35 -3.92 1.12 17.43
C GLU A 35 -3.24 1.47 16.10
N VAL A 36 -1.92 1.27 15.96
CA VAL A 36 -1.22 1.59 14.71
C VAL A 36 -1.71 0.75 13.53
N ILE A 37 -2.13 -0.50 13.76
CA ILE A 37 -2.73 -1.32 12.71
C ILE A 37 -4.03 -0.69 12.23
N THR A 38 -4.87 -0.22 13.16
CA THR A 38 -6.16 0.43 12.87
C THR A 38 -5.95 1.74 12.12
N LEU A 39 -5.04 2.59 12.60
CA LEU A 39 -4.69 3.87 11.95
C LEU A 39 -4.17 3.65 10.52
N ALA A 40 -3.29 2.66 10.32
CA ALA A 40 -2.68 2.41 9.01
C ALA A 40 -3.66 1.85 7.95
N ILE A 41 -4.74 1.20 8.36
CA ILE A 41 -5.79 0.71 7.43
C ILE A 41 -6.93 1.71 7.25
N ASP A 42 -7.05 2.73 8.11
CA ASP A 42 -8.04 3.80 8.02
C ASP A 42 -7.65 4.87 6.98
N THR A 43 -7.55 4.42 5.74
CA THR A 43 -7.32 5.31 4.60
C THR A 43 -8.15 4.87 3.41
N ARG A 44 -8.52 5.84 2.57
CA ARG A 44 -9.20 5.60 1.29
C ARG A 44 -8.24 4.98 0.26
N TYR A 45 -6.94 5.13 0.45
CA TYR A 45 -5.88 4.63 -0.42
C TYR A 45 -5.42 3.23 -0.01
N GLY A 46 -4.64 2.56 -0.86
CA GLY A 46 -4.23 1.17 -0.60
C GLY A 46 -3.03 0.69 -1.39
N LEU A 47 -2.07 1.57 -1.69
CA LEU A 47 -0.98 1.27 -2.61
C LEU A 47 0.19 0.50 -1.96
N GLN A 48 0.74 1.05 -0.88
CA GLN A 48 1.88 0.46 -0.18
C GLN A 48 1.84 0.78 1.32
N VAL A 49 2.30 -0.16 2.13
CA VAL A 49 2.62 0.05 3.54
C VAL A 49 4.00 -0.49 3.84
N MET A 50 4.79 0.26 4.61
CA MET A 50 6.14 -0.12 5.02
C MET A 50 6.23 -0.21 6.54
N ARG A 51 7.02 -1.16 7.04
CA ARG A 51 7.26 -1.33 8.48
C ARG A 51 8.74 -1.56 8.77
N CYS A 52 9.22 -0.94 9.83
CA CYS A 52 10.63 -1.02 10.26
C CYS A 52 10.89 -2.08 11.35
N HIS A 53 9.88 -2.51 12.12
CA HIS A 53 10.07 -3.52 13.19
C HIS A 53 10.01 -4.99 12.73
N LYS A 54 10.60 -5.89 13.53
CA LYS A 54 10.68 -7.35 13.30
C LYS A 54 9.45 -8.13 13.81
N THR A 55 8.54 -7.53 14.59
CA THR A 55 7.48 -8.29 15.29
C THR A 55 6.59 -9.04 14.29
N ARG A 56 6.49 -10.37 14.47
CA ARG A 56 5.70 -11.30 13.65
C ARG A 56 4.18 -11.10 13.80
N ARG A 57 3.75 -10.40 14.86
CA ARG A 57 2.35 -10.09 15.19
C ARG A 57 1.70 -9.08 14.25
N ALA A 58 2.47 -8.19 13.62
CA ALA A 58 1.95 -7.30 12.59
C ALA A 58 1.82 -8.05 11.25
N ARG A 59 1.02 -9.13 11.21
CA ARG A 59 0.37 -9.58 9.96
C ARG A 59 -0.71 -8.54 9.61
N MET A 60 -0.31 -7.28 9.43
CA MET A 60 -1.13 -6.12 9.05
C MET A 60 -1.99 -6.54 7.89
N SER A 61 -3.26 -6.84 8.16
CA SER A 61 -4.08 -7.76 7.39
C SER A 61 -3.96 -7.56 5.87
N SER A 62 -3.96 -8.66 5.14
CA SER A 62 -4.05 -8.70 3.68
C SER A 62 -5.42 -8.20 3.18
N ARG A 63 -6.25 -7.64 4.08
CA ARG A 63 -7.68 -7.34 3.84
C ARG A 63 -7.90 -6.22 2.84
N ARG A 64 -6.95 -5.31 2.62
CA ARG A 64 -7.10 -4.20 1.63
C ARG A 64 -6.11 -4.24 0.45
N GLY A 65 -5.40 -5.36 0.23
CA GLY A 65 -4.60 -5.56 -0.99
C GLY A 65 -3.32 -4.72 -1.15
N SER A 66 -2.95 -3.90 -0.16
CA SER A 66 -1.76 -3.03 -0.22
C SER A 66 -0.44 -3.82 -0.14
N LYS A 67 0.55 -3.44 -0.96
CA LYS A 67 1.87 -4.10 -0.97
C LYS A 67 2.63 -3.81 0.33
N ARG A 68 3.15 -4.87 0.96
CA ARG A 68 3.95 -4.76 2.19
C ARG A 68 5.44 -4.78 1.88
N ASN A 69 6.14 -3.74 2.32
CA ASN A 69 7.60 -3.74 2.33
C ASN A 69 8.10 -3.88 3.77
N ALA A 70 8.92 -4.90 4.02
CA ALA A 70 9.60 -5.08 5.31
C ALA A 70 10.97 -4.40 5.26
N ARG A 71 11.39 -3.78 6.37
CA ARG A 71 12.75 -3.24 6.61
C ARG A 71 13.15 -2.04 5.76
N GLY A 72 12.31 -1.01 5.61
CA GLY A 72 12.74 0.21 4.90
C GLY A 72 13.05 0.01 3.41
N SER A 73 12.85 -1.21 2.88
CA SER A 73 13.26 -1.57 1.53
C SER A 73 12.24 -1.02 0.55
N THR A 74 12.67 -0.02 -0.22
CA THR A 74 11.95 0.46 -1.41
C THR A 74 12.06 -0.52 -2.59
N ARG A 75 12.80 -1.63 -2.45
CA ARG A 75 13.03 -2.58 -3.54
C ARG A 75 11.71 -3.13 -4.08
N ARG A 76 11.38 -2.70 -5.30
CA ARG A 76 10.23 -3.16 -6.05
C ARG A 76 10.48 -4.60 -6.49
N ARG A 77 9.83 -5.57 -5.86
CA ARG A 77 9.80 -6.94 -6.38
C ARG A 77 8.86 -6.99 -7.60
N MET A 78 9.46 -6.90 -8.80
CA MET A 78 8.76 -6.93 -10.09
C MET A 78 8.03 -8.25 -10.37
N SER A 79 8.28 -9.30 -9.59
CA SER A 79 7.53 -10.56 -9.68
C SER A 79 6.22 -10.57 -8.89
N ARG A 80 5.96 -9.57 -8.03
CA ARG A 80 4.76 -9.56 -7.17
C ARG A 80 3.72 -8.58 -7.72
N PRO A 81 2.45 -9.00 -7.91
CA PRO A 81 1.40 -8.12 -8.40
C PRO A 81 1.07 -7.00 -7.43
N ARG A 82 0.79 -5.79 -7.94
CA ARG A 82 0.34 -4.62 -7.17
C ARG A 82 -1.17 -4.51 -7.27
N ARG A 83 -1.86 -4.33 -6.13
CA ARG A 83 -3.28 -3.94 -6.10
C ARG A 83 -3.40 -2.56 -5.47
N SER A 84 -4.56 -1.95 -5.66
CA SER A 84 -4.85 -0.61 -5.21
C SER A 84 -6.34 -0.54 -4.86
N ALA A 85 -6.68 0.19 -3.78
CA ALA A 85 -8.07 0.49 -3.43
C ALA A 85 -8.56 1.65 -4.32
N HIS A 86 -8.94 2.81 -3.78
CA HIS A 86 -9.15 4.01 -4.60
C HIS A 86 -7.88 4.49 -5.33
N SER A 87 -6.73 3.86 -5.11
CA SER A 87 -5.49 4.13 -5.85
C SER A 87 -5.47 3.55 -7.28
N GLY A 88 -6.53 2.83 -7.71
CA GLY A 88 -6.68 2.34 -9.08
C GLY A 88 -7.17 0.89 -9.20
N ILE A 89 -7.61 0.50 -10.40
CA ILE A 89 -8.09 -0.85 -10.74
C ILE A 89 -7.02 -1.59 -11.57
N GLY A 90 -6.92 -2.91 -11.39
CA GLY A 90 -5.99 -3.76 -12.13
C GLY A 90 -4.78 -4.18 -11.31
N ARG A 91 -3.80 -4.79 -11.98
CA ARG A 91 -2.54 -5.19 -11.37
C ARG A 91 -1.38 -4.86 -12.29
N GLU A 92 -0.31 -4.35 -11.70
CA GLU A 92 0.98 -4.22 -12.37
C GLU A 92 1.96 -5.24 -11.79
N TYR A 93 2.96 -5.63 -12.58
CA TYR A 93 4.02 -6.59 -12.23
C TYR A 93 3.54 -8.04 -12.09
N GLY A 94 4.49 -8.97 -12.21
CA GLY A 94 4.22 -10.41 -12.27
C GLY A 94 3.29 -10.78 -13.43
N THR A 95 2.80 -12.02 -13.41
CA THR A 95 1.92 -12.57 -14.45
C THR A 95 0.67 -11.72 -14.68
N PHE A 96 0.03 -11.28 -13.61
CA PHE A 96 -1.19 -10.46 -13.70
C PHE A 96 -0.99 -9.10 -14.37
N GLY A 97 0.23 -8.55 -14.35
CA GLY A 97 0.53 -7.33 -15.09
C GLY A 97 0.64 -7.55 -16.59
N LEU A 98 1.07 -8.74 -17.02
CA LEU A 98 1.14 -9.13 -18.42
C LEU A 98 -0.23 -9.53 -18.96
N GLU A 99 -1.02 -10.25 -18.17
CA GLU A 99 -2.39 -10.67 -18.51
C GLU A 99 -3.31 -9.49 -18.86
N ALA A 100 -3.04 -8.29 -18.33
CA ALA A 100 -3.78 -7.08 -18.68
C ALA A 100 -3.63 -6.66 -20.16
N PHE A 101 -2.63 -7.19 -20.87
CA PHE A 101 -2.37 -6.95 -22.29
C PHE A 101 -2.68 -8.15 -23.18
N LEU A 102 -3.21 -9.23 -22.60
CA LEU A 102 -3.59 -10.45 -23.34
C LEU A 102 -5.11 -10.51 -23.50
N GLU A 103 -5.55 -11.02 -24.64
CA GLU A 103 -6.97 -11.30 -24.90
C GLU A 103 -7.23 -12.81 -24.71
N PRO A 104 -8.07 -13.22 -23.74
CA PRO A 104 -8.41 -14.62 -23.55
C PRO A 104 -9.27 -15.12 -24.73
N LYS A 105 -8.85 -16.23 -25.34
CA LYS A 105 -9.61 -16.94 -26.38
C LYS A 105 -9.98 -18.34 -25.90
N SER A 106 -11.26 -18.67 -26.00
CA SER A 106 -11.79 -20.00 -25.69
C SER A 106 -12.07 -20.74 -26.98
N ALA A 107 -11.66 -22.01 -27.06
CA ALA A 107 -12.02 -22.92 -28.15
C ALA A 107 -12.75 -24.12 -27.56
N LEU A 108 -13.89 -24.49 -28.14
CA LEU A 108 -14.64 -25.69 -27.80
C LEU A 108 -14.45 -26.71 -28.93
N GLY A 109 -13.71 -27.77 -28.67
CA GLY A 109 -13.57 -28.90 -29.59
C GLY A 109 -14.58 -30.00 -29.25
N VAL A 110 -15.27 -30.51 -30.25
CA VAL A 110 -16.01 -31.79 -30.14
C VAL A 110 -15.00 -32.89 -30.46
N LEU A 111 -14.76 -33.79 -29.48
CA LEU A 111 -13.96 -35.01 -29.68
C LEU A 111 -14.69 -35.98 -30.61
#